data_AF-A0A962MK45-F1
#
_entry.id   AF-A0A962MK45-F1
#
_cell.length_a   1.000
_cell.length_b   1.000
_cell.length_c   1.000
_cell.angle_alpha   90.00
_cell.angle_beta   90.00
_cell.angle_gamma   90.00
#
_symmetry.space_group_name_H-M   'P 1'
#
loop_
_entity.id
_entity.type
_entity.pdbx_description
1 polymer ?
#
loop_
_entity_poly.entity_id
_entity_poly.type
_entity_poly.pdbx_seq_one_letter_code
_entity_poly.pdbx_strand_id
1 'polypeptide(L)'
;MKRMLINATQPEELRVAIVDGQSLYDLDIEIPSREQKKANIYKARISRVEPSLEACFVDYGGDRHGFLPLKEVSKQYFQPGTSNKSNIRELLKEGQ
;
A
#
# COMPACT_ATOMS: atom_id res chain seq x y z
N MET A 1 -22.91 -11.34 -23.81
CA MET A 1 -22.63 -11.78 -22.42
C MET A 1 -21.20 -11.40 -22.13
N LYS A 2 -21.00 -10.58 -21.09
CA LYS A 2 -19.68 -10.15 -20.66
C LYS A 2 -18.95 -11.30 -19.97
N ARG A 3 -17.71 -11.54 -20.37
CA ARG A 3 -16.83 -12.60 -19.86
C ARG A 3 -15.44 -12.04 -19.61
N MET A 4 -14.77 -12.59 -18.60
CA MET A 4 -13.35 -12.33 -18.32
C MET A 4 -12.56 -13.58 -18.72
N LEU A 5 -11.56 -13.43 -19.58
CA LEU A 5 -10.68 -14.50 -20.05
C LEU A 5 -9.28 -14.26 -19.47
N ILE A 6 -8.72 -15.26 -18.81
CA ILE A 6 -7.38 -15.20 -18.19
C ILE A 6 -6.49 -16.22 -18.89
N ASN A 7 -5.34 -15.78 -19.40
CA ASN A 7 -4.31 -16.67 -19.96
C ASN A 7 -3.01 -16.49 -19.16
N ALA A 8 -2.63 -17.55 -18.47
CA ALA A 8 -1.44 -17.66 -17.63
C ALA A 8 -0.53 -18.83 -18.07
N THR A 9 -0.60 -19.23 -19.35
CA THR A 9 0.17 -20.39 -19.86
C THR A 9 1.65 -20.06 -19.99
N GLN A 10 1.97 -18.82 -20.36
CA GLN A 10 3.35 -18.33 -20.49
C GLN A 10 3.78 -17.72 -19.15
N PRO A 11 4.94 -18.11 -18.58
CA PRO A 11 5.43 -17.49 -17.35
C PRO A 11 5.91 -16.05 -17.55
N GLU A 12 6.18 -15.63 -18.79
CA GLU A 12 6.69 -14.29 -19.11
C GLU A 12 5.59 -13.21 -19.16
N GLU A 13 4.32 -13.61 -19.34
CA GLU A 13 3.20 -12.68 -19.44
C GLU A 13 1.90 -13.28 -18.87
N LEU A 14 1.15 -12.46 -18.14
CA LEU A 14 -0.23 -12.75 -17.76
C LEU A 14 -1.14 -11.86 -18.59
N ARG A 15 -2.15 -12.46 -19.24
CA ARG A 15 -3.12 -11.70 -20.06
C ARG A 15 -4.52 -11.83 -19.51
N VAL A 16 -5.18 -10.70 -19.32
CA VAL A 16 -6.58 -10.64 -18.88
C VAL A 16 -7.38 -9.83 -19.89
N ALA A 17 -8.41 -10.44 -20.48
CA ALA A 17 -9.27 -9.79 -21.45
C ALA A 17 -10.72 -9.75 -20.96
N ILE A 18 -11.38 -8.60 -21.10
CA ILE A 18 -12.82 -8.48 -20.94
C ILE A 18 -13.46 -8.46 -22.32
N VAL A 19 -14.38 -9.39 -22.55
CA VAL A 19 -15.07 -9.55 -23.84
C VAL A 19 -16.59 -9.49 -23.64
N ASP A 20 -17.30 -8.89 -24.59
CA ASP A 20 -18.75 -9.02 -24.70
C ASP A 20 -19.11 -9.81 -25.96
N GLY A 21 -19.57 -11.05 -25.78
CA GLY A 21 -19.75 -11.96 -26.91
C GLY A 21 -18.39 -12.36 -27.49
N GLN A 22 -18.07 -11.86 -28.69
CA GLN A 22 -16.78 -12.05 -29.38
C GLN A 22 -16.00 -10.73 -29.53
N SER A 23 -16.56 -9.61 -29.07
CA SER A 23 -15.90 -8.30 -29.15
C SER A 23 -15.01 -8.08 -27.93
N LEU A 24 -13.74 -7.73 -28.16
CA LEU A 24 -12.82 -7.31 -27.12
C LEU A 24 -13.20 -5.92 -26.62
N TYR A 25 -13.33 -5.77 -25.31
CA TYR A 25 -13.62 -4.49 -24.66
C TYR A 25 -12.38 -3.91 -24.00
N ASP A 26 -11.65 -4.74 -23.25
CA ASP A 26 -10.44 -4.33 -22.53
C ASP A 26 -9.43 -5.48 -22.51
N LEU A 27 -8.14 -5.13 -22.48
CA LEU A 27 -7.03 -6.08 -22.45
C LEU A 27 -5.93 -5.49 -21.56
N ASP A 28 -5.60 -6.23 -20.51
CA ASP A 28 -4.46 -5.94 -19.66
C ASP A 28 -3.42 -7.05 -19.78
N ILE A 29 -2.15 -6.65 -19.82
CA ILE A 29 -1.01 -7.56 -19.93
C ILE A 29 0.00 -7.20 -18.84
N GLU A 30 0.20 -8.12 -17.92
CA GLU A 30 1.15 -7.97 -16.82
C GLU A 30 2.43 -8.75 -17.13
N ILE A 31 3.57 -8.05 -17.03
CA ILE A 31 4.90 -8.64 -17.19
C ILE A 31 5.54 -8.75 -15.79
N PRO A 32 5.99 -9.93 -15.34
CA PRO A 32 6.49 -10.14 -13.98
C PRO A 32 7.65 -9.24 -13.56
N SER A 33 8.44 -8.74 -14.53
CA SER A 33 9.61 -7.89 -14.26
C SER A 33 9.25 -6.49 -13.75
N ARG A 34 7.99 -6.06 -13.85
CA ARG A 34 7.53 -4.72 -13.44
C ARG A 34 6.46 -4.81 -12.35
N GLU A 35 6.89 -5.23 -11.16
CA GLU A 35 6.00 -5.29 -9.99
C GLU A 35 5.47 -3.88 -9.61
N GLN A 36 4.14 -3.72 -9.65
CA GLN A 36 3.46 -2.49 -9.25
C GLN A 36 3.18 -2.54 -7.75
N LYS A 37 3.93 -1.76 -6.94
CA LYS A 37 3.73 -1.68 -5.48
C LYS A 37 2.76 -0.57 -5.05
N LYS A 38 2.30 0.25 -6.00
CA LYS A 38 1.41 1.39 -5.73
C LYS A 38 0.04 0.88 -5.26
N ALA A 39 -0.49 1.52 -4.22
CA ALA A 39 -1.78 1.18 -3.60
C ALA A 39 -1.85 -0.19 -2.90
N ASN A 40 -0.72 -0.90 -2.78
CA ASN A 40 -0.65 -2.09 -1.93
C ASN A 40 -0.86 -1.70 -0.45
N ILE A 41 -1.47 -2.62 0.30
CA ILE A 41 -1.75 -2.46 1.73
C ILE A 41 -0.88 -3.46 2.49
N TYR A 42 -0.14 -2.97 3.47
CA TYR A 42 0.76 -3.77 4.29
C TYR A 42 0.41 -3.61 5.77
N LYS A 43 0.67 -4.67 6.54
CA LYS A 43 0.84 -4.53 7.99
C LYS A 43 2.30 -4.18 8.25
N ALA A 44 2.54 -3.01 8.83
CA ALA A 44 3.87 -2.47 9.06
C ALA A 44 4.09 -2.19 10.54
N ARG A 45 5.36 -2.14 10.96
CA ARG A 45 5.76 -1.75 12.30
C ARG A 45 6.39 -0.36 12.27
N ILE A 46 6.09 0.49 13.25
CA ILE A 46 6.79 1.78 13.36
C ILE A 46 8.25 1.52 13.77
N SER A 47 9.18 1.88 12.89
CA SER A 47 10.62 1.73 13.11
C SER A 47 11.21 2.86 13.96
N ARG A 48 10.79 4.11 13.70
CA ARG A 48 11.15 5.29 14.49
C ARG A 48 10.15 6.43 14.31
N VAL A 49 10.06 7.31 15.30
CA VAL A 49 9.20 8.52 15.26
C VAL A 49 10.07 9.78 15.18
N GLU A 50 9.82 10.62 14.18
CA GLU A 50 10.63 11.82 13.86
C GLU A 50 9.81 13.11 13.99
N PRO A 51 9.89 13.82 15.13
CA PRO A 51 9.09 15.03 15.37
C PRO A 51 9.44 16.19 14.47
N SER A 52 10.72 16.33 14.11
CA SER A 52 11.18 17.39 13.21
C SER A 52 10.54 17.33 11.83
N LEU A 53 10.08 16.14 11.42
CA LEU A 53 9.40 15.90 10.14
C LEU A 53 7.88 15.77 10.31
N GLU A 54 7.35 15.84 11.54
CA GLU A 54 5.99 15.46 11.89
C GLU A 54 5.58 14.11 11.26
N ALA A 55 6.47 13.12 11.32
CA ALA A 55 6.29 11.84 10.63
C ALA A 55 6.89 10.66 11.41
N CYS A 56 6.54 9.46 10.99
CA CYS A 56 7.17 8.23 11.45
C CYS A 56 7.64 7.40 10.25
N PHE A 57 8.67 6.59 10.48
CA PHE A 57 9.14 5.64 9.48
C PHE A 57 8.61 4.25 9.81
N VAL A 58 8.07 3.56 8.82
CA VAL A 58 7.45 2.23 8.98
C VAL A 58 8.24 1.17 8.24
N ASP A 59 8.48 0.05 8.90
CA ASP A 59 8.97 -1.17 8.25
C ASP A 59 7.77 -2.00 7.78
N TYR A 60 7.61 -2.06 6.46
CA TYR A 60 6.57 -2.82 5.76
C TYR A 60 7.16 -4.01 4.97
N GLY A 61 8.44 -4.35 5.18
CA GLY A 61 9.14 -5.43 4.48
C GLY A 61 9.78 -5.05 3.14
N GLY A 62 9.87 -3.75 2.83
CA GLY A 62 10.63 -3.25 1.67
C GLY A 62 12.08 -2.91 2.02
N ASP A 63 12.93 -2.75 1.00
CA ASP A 63 14.37 -2.43 1.18
C ASP A 63 14.62 -1.12 1.94
N ARG A 64 13.65 -0.21 1.90
CA ARG A 64 13.68 1.07 2.63
C ARG A 64 12.40 1.22 3.43
N HIS A 65 12.55 1.76 4.63
CA HIS A 65 11.40 2.10 5.46
C HIS A 65 10.52 3.12 4.75
N GLY A 66 9.21 2.94 4.90
CA GLY A 66 8.19 3.83 4.37
C GLY A 66 8.14 5.10 5.20
N PHE A 67 7.79 6.21 4.56
CA PHE A 67 7.56 7.49 5.23
C PHE A 67 6.06 7.67 5.45
N LEU A 68 5.64 7.84 6.71
CA LEU A 68 4.24 8.03 7.09
C LEU A 68 4.08 9.36 7.85
N PRO A 69 3.60 10.43 7.19
CA PRO A 69 3.37 11.72 7.84
C PRO A 69 2.17 11.67 8.78
N LEU A 70 2.22 12.43 9.87
CA LEU A 70 1.18 12.43 10.91
C LEU A 70 -0.23 12.74 10.36
N LYS A 71 -0.32 13.62 9.35
CA LYS A 71 -1.59 14.03 8.73
C LYS A 71 -2.33 12.86 8.05
N GLU A 72 -1.61 11.81 7.67
CA GLU A 72 -2.16 10.61 7.02
C GLU A 72 -2.46 9.49 8.04
N VAL A 73 -2.20 9.72 9.33
CA VAL A 73 -2.47 8.73 10.38
C VAL A 73 -3.88 8.92 10.92
N SER A 74 -4.68 7.86 10.84
CA SER A 74 -6.01 7.85 11.44
C SER A 74 -5.94 7.95 12.96
N LYS A 75 -6.83 8.74 13.57
CA LYS A 75 -6.92 8.97 15.01
C LYS A 75 -7.08 7.69 15.84
N GLN A 76 -7.61 6.63 15.24
CA GLN A 76 -7.74 5.32 15.90
C GLN A 76 -6.38 4.69 16.28
N TYR A 77 -5.29 5.12 15.65
CA TYR A 77 -3.93 4.64 15.92
C TYR A 77 -3.19 5.49 16.96
N PHE A 78 -3.81 6.55 17.48
CA PHE A 78 -3.21 7.39 18.51
C PHE A 78 -3.27 6.70 19.87
N GLN A 79 -2.25 6.95 20.69
CA GLN A 79 -2.22 6.45 22.06
C GLN A 79 -3.42 6.99 22.86
N PRO A 80 -4.05 6.16 23.71
CA PRO A 80 -5.19 6.60 24.51
C PRO A 80 -4.81 7.73 25.47
N GLY A 81 -5.72 8.68 25.68
CA GLY A 81 -5.49 9.83 26.58
C GLY A 81 -4.69 10.99 25.96
N THR A 82 -4.33 10.91 24.68
CA THR A 82 -3.66 12.00 23.96
C THR A 82 -4.66 12.94 23.30
N SER A 83 -4.27 14.21 23.14
CA SER A 83 -5.08 15.25 22.48
C SER A 83 -4.60 15.47 21.05
N ASN A 84 -5.46 15.96 20.14
CA ASN A 84 -5.07 16.26 18.75
C ASN A 84 -3.97 17.35 18.62
N LYS A 85 -3.62 18.05 19.71
CA LYS A 85 -2.54 19.03 19.77
C LYS A 85 -1.22 18.46 20.33
N SER A 86 -1.21 17.18 20.72
CA SER A 86 -0.04 16.51 21.27
C SER A 86 1.06 16.35 20.22
N ASN A 87 2.31 16.30 20.69
CA ASN A 87 3.45 16.01 19.85
C ASN A 87 3.33 14.58 19.27
N ILE A 88 3.86 14.34 18.06
CA ILE A 88 3.84 13.01 17.45
C ILE A 88 4.45 11.91 18.35
N ARG A 89 5.42 12.24 19.20
CA ARG A 89 5.99 11.28 20.17
C ARG A 89 5.01 10.81 21.24
N GLU A 90 4.01 11.63 21.55
CA GLU A 90 2.94 11.24 22.47
C GLU A 90 1.87 10.43 21.72
N LEU A 91 1.61 10.78 20.46
CA LEU A 91 0.59 10.17 19.63
C LEU A 91 0.96 8.77 19.14
N LEU A 92 2.24 8.52 18.82
CA LEU A 92 2.72 7.28 18.21
C LEU A 92 3.94 6.74 18.95
N LYS A 93 4.07 5.41 19.00
CA LYS A 93 5.16 4.71 19.68
C LYS A 93 5.95 3.84 18.71
N GLU A 94 7.27 3.80 18.89
CA GLU A 94 8.13 2.84 18.19
C GLU A 94 7.75 1.40 18.54
N GLY A 95 7.75 0.53 17.54
CA GLY A 95 7.36 -0.87 17.68
C GLY A 95 5.84 -1.15 17.63
N GLN A 96 5.00 -0.11 17.55
CA GLN A 96 3.56 -0.22 17.29
C GLN A 96 3.28 -0.91 15.95
#